data_AF-A0ABD5NT94-F1
#
_entry.id   AF-A0ABD5NT94-F1
#
_cell.length_a   1.000
_cell.length_b   1.000
_cell.length_c   1.000
_cell.angle_alpha   90.00
_cell.angle_beta   90.00
_cell.angle_gamma   90.00
#
_symmetry.space_group_name_H-M   'P 1'
#
loop_
_entity.id
_entity.type
_entity.pdbx_description
1 polymer ?
#
loop_
_entity_poly.entity_id
_entity_poly.type
_entity_poly.pdbx_seq_one_letter_code
_entity_poly.pdbx_strand_id
1 'polypeptide(L)'
;MNGRCDSSANGRCDSTASGNRTSPGSARPTSTDARPTGAGPALRPAPGEPNSRSSRAFLRWIESGGAATPTGATSRRSSPATSDREESRAGVTVRRTPSGGRVARTWGELLITASTMVDGSRTYELRNEADRDANPAALDRLDRLRDLRDRIRFDDEGEFRPLRSAPTLPTGWYCPGLDGATLARAVETVYPATITDWARECEGSLDVTHFRVTADRQTGIYDRVAALDRSALDAVVRTCCVDDACLKRRRWEYDDKESVDVPRGNGTFPCREPCSMVLERARESVVDGSSDRGVDR
;
A
#
# COMPACT_ATOMS: atom_id res chain seq x y z
N MET A 1 45.82 -41.68 -29.30
CA MET A 1 47.13 -41.50 -29.98
C MET A 1 47.18 -40.10 -30.57
N ASN A 2 48.26 -39.41 -30.23
CA ASN A 2 48.67 -38.05 -30.58
C ASN A 2 48.53 -37.74 -32.08
N GLY A 3 48.39 -36.50 -32.56
CA GLY A 3 48.54 -35.20 -31.92
C GLY A 3 48.19 -34.08 -32.92
N ARG A 4 47.97 -32.89 -32.37
CA ARG A 4 47.74 -31.61 -33.06
C ARG A 4 49.00 -31.10 -33.77
N CYS A 5 48.80 -30.27 -34.80
CA CYS A 5 49.60 -29.05 -34.99
C CYS A 5 48.67 -27.92 -35.44
N ASP A 6 48.71 -26.84 -34.65
CA ASP A 6 48.06 -25.55 -34.82
C ASP A 6 48.62 -24.74 -36.01
N SER A 7 47.82 -23.79 -36.51
CA SER A 7 48.24 -22.39 -36.65
C SER A 7 47.04 -21.48 -36.92
N SER A 8 46.79 -20.60 -35.96
CA SER A 8 45.89 -19.44 -36.07
C SER A 8 46.54 -18.31 -36.87
N ALA A 9 45.77 -17.50 -37.58
CA ALA A 9 45.63 -16.05 -37.33
C ALA A 9 44.86 -15.29 -38.44
N ASN A 10 43.84 -14.57 -37.96
CA ASN A 10 43.38 -13.23 -38.34
C ASN A 10 42.70 -12.93 -39.70
N GLY A 11 41.50 -12.36 -39.57
CA GLY A 11 40.88 -11.49 -40.58
C GLY A 11 39.36 -11.34 -40.45
N ARG A 12 38.86 -10.74 -39.36
CA ARG A 12 37.46 -10.27 -39.27
C ARG A 12 37.27 -9.02 -40.15
N CYS A 13 36.11 -8.91 -40.81
CA CYS A 13 35.06 -7.91 -40.53
C CYS A 13 34.20 -7.61 -41.77
N ASP A 14 32.90 -7.71 -41.54
CA ASP A 14 31.78 -7.65 -42.45
C ASP A 14 31.48 -6.28 -43.07
N SER A 15 31.04 -6.34 -44.33
CA SER A 15 29.76 -5.86 -44.86
C SER A 15 29.07 -4.70 -44.13
N THR A 16 28.94 -3.54 -44.80
CA THR A 16 27.74 -2.69 -44.67
C THR A 16 27.42 -1.96 -45.97
N ALA A 17 26.12 -1.73 -46.12
CA ALA A 17 25.40 -1.42 -47.33
C ALA A 17 25.30 0.09 -47.65
N SER A 18 25.26 0.37 -48.95
CA SER A 18 24.28 1.18 -49.68
C SER A 18 23.77 2.51 -49.08
N GLY A 19 24.06 3.60 -49.81
CA GLY A 19 22.97 4.39 -50.40
C GLY A 19 22.66 5.74 -49.76
N ASN A 20 23.47 6.76 -50.09
CA ASN A 20 23.14 8.18 -49.92
C ASN A 20 21.90 8.58 -50.74
N ARG A 21 21.00 9.36 -50.12
CA ARG A 21 20.13 10.32 -50.83
C ARG A 21 19.74 11.49 -49.93
N THR A 22 20.20 12.66 -50.33
CA THR A 22 19.95 13.98 -49.75
C THR A 22 18.54 14.49 -50.07
N SER A 23 17.92 15.21 -49.14
CA SER A 23 16.82 16.16 -49.41
C SER A 23 16.85 17.31 -48.38
N PRO A 24 16.42 18.52 -48.77
CA PRO A 24 16.79 19.76 -48.10
C PRO A 24 15.80 20.20 -47.01
N GLY A 25 16.31 21.06 -46.13
CA GLY A 25 15.62 21.58 -44.97
C GLY A 25 14.40 22.45 -45.29
N SER A 26 13.36 22.27 -44.47
CA SER A 26 12.28 23.22 -44.29
C SER A 26 12.25 23.62 -42.83
N ALA A 27 12.74 24.83 -42.54
CA ALA A 27 12.66 25.46 -41.24
C ALA A 27 11.19 25.63 -40.83
N ARG A 28 10.85 25.16 -39.62
CA ARG A 28 9.54 25.35 -38.99
C ARG A 28 9.73 26.33 -37.82
N PRO A 29 8.93 27.40 -37.72
CA PRO A 29 9.13 28.42 -36.71
C PRO A 29 8.87 27.87 -35.30
N THR A 30 9.76 28.20 -34.37
CA THR A 30 9.62 28.02 -32.93
C THR A 30 8.50 28.91 -32.42
N SER A 31 7.31 28.34 -32.27
CA SER A 31 6.21 28.97 -31.52
C SER A 31 6.40 28.67 -30.04
N THR A 32 7.08 29.58 -29.37
CA THR A 32 7.08 29.68 -27.91
C THR A 32 5.70 30.16 -27.47
N ASP A 33 4.81 29.23 -27.18
CA ASP A 33 3.56 29.53 -26.50
C ASP A 33 3.53 28.77 -25.17
N ALA A 34 4.14 29.41 -24.17
CA ALA A 34 4.08 29.00 -22.78
C ALA A 34 2.63 29.17 -22.32
N ARG A 35 1.85 28.09 -22.42
CA ARG A 35 0.56 28.00 -21.73
C ARG A 35 0.79 28.26 -20.24
N PRO A 36 0.03 29.16 -19.59
CA PRO A 36 0.12 29.28 -18.14
C PRO A 36 -0.27 27.94 -17.53
N THR A 37 0.65 27.37 -16.75
CA THR A 37 0.35 26.29 -15.81
C THR A 37 -0.80 26.75 -14.94
N GLY A 38 -2.01 26.33 -15.31
CA GLY A 38 -3.19 26.54 -14.49
C GLY A 38 -2.90 26.00 -13.11
N ALA A 39 -2.91 26.90 -12.13
CA ALA A 39 -2.99 26.56 -10.73
C ALA A 39 -4.28 25.75 -10.54
N GLY A 40 -4.18 24.42 -10.67
CA GLY A 40 -5.25 23.53 -10.23
C GLY A 40 -5.61 23.88 -8.78
N PRO A 41 -6.88 23.77 -8.38
CA PRO A 41 -7.33 24.28 -7.09
C PRO A 41 -6.44 23.73 -5.98
N ALA A 42 -5.96 24.64 -5.12
CA ALA A 42 -5.31 24.29 -3.87
C ALA A 42 -6.23 23.37 -3.07
N LEU A 43 -5.69 22.68 -2.07
CA LEU A 43 -6.44 22.05 -0.99
C LEU A 43 -7.13 23.10 -0.10
N ARG A 44 -7.78 24.08 -0.73
CA ARG A 44 -8.73 24.94 -0.04
C ARG A 44 -9.96 24.08 0.22
N PRO A 45 -10.37 23.93 1.48
CA PRO A 45 -11.55 23.14 1.80
C PRO A 45 -12.75 23.77 1.10
N ALA A 46 -13.36 23.02 0.18
CA ALA A 46 -14.76 23.26 -0.17
C ALA A 46 -15.61 22.77 1.02
N PRO A 47 -16.76 23.41 1.33
CA PRO A 47 -17.66 22.89 2.36
C PRO A 47 -17.96 21.41 2.08
N GLY A 48 -17.61 20.57 3.06
CA GLY A 48 -17.35 19.14 2.85
C GLY A 48 -18.54 18.36 2.32
N GLU A 49 -18.30 17.59 1.27
CA GLU A 49 -19.20 16.50 0.89
C GLU A 49 -19.39 15.53 2.06
N PRO A 50 -20.57 14.93 2.23
CA PRO A 50 -20.81 13.97 3.30
C PRO A 50 -19.87 12.78 3.14
N ASN A 51 -19.02 12.57 4.13
CA ASN A 51 -18.12 11.42 4.21
C ASN A 51 -18.90 10.10 4.20
N SER A 52 -18.38 9.11 3.46
CA SER A 52 -18.91 7.74 3.49
C SER A 52 -18.91 7.19 4.92
N ARG A 53 -19.78 6.22 5.22
CA ARG A 53 -19.85 5.58 6.54
C ARG A 53 -18.46 5.11 7.01
N SER A 54 -17.69 4.48 6.12
CA SER A 54 -16.32 4.02 6.37
C SER A 54 -15.38 5.18 6.69
N SER A 55 -15.43 6.28 5.93
CA SER A 55 -14.61 7.47 6.19
C SER A 55 -14.92 8.10 7.55
N ARG A 56 -16.20 8.17 7.94
CA ARG A 56 -16.58 8.66 9.28
C ARG A 56 -16.09 7.74 10.40
N ALA A 57 -16.11 6.42 10.20
CA ALA A 57 -15.58 5.47 11.18
C ALA A 57 -14.06 5.62 11.34
N PHE A 58 -13.35 5.78 10.22
CA PHE A 58 -11.92 6.03 10.18
C PHE A 58 -11.52 7.32 10.89
N LEU A 59 -12.20 8.45 10.62
CA LEU A 59 -11.93 9.73 11.28
C LEU A 59 -12.16 9.64 12.80
N ARG A 60 -13.26 9.00 13.23
CA ARG A 60 -13.50 8.76 14.67
C ARG A 60 -12.41 7.92 15.31
N TRP A 61 -11.90 6.91 14.62
CA TRP A 61 -10.81 6.07 15.11
C TRP A 61 -9.49 6.84 15.22
N ILE A 62 -9.18 7.71 14.26
CA ILE A 62 -8.03 8.62 14.34
C ILE A 62 -8.14 9.51 15.59
N GLU A 63 -9.33 10.04 15.85
CA GLU A 63 -9.58 11.03 16.91
C GLU A 63 -9.75 10.45 18.32
N SER A 64 -10.22 9.21 18.45
CA SER A 64 -10.37 8.56 19.76
C SER A 64 -8.99 8.29 20.33
N GLY A 65 -8.56 8.96 21.40
CA GLY A 65 -7.29 8.65 22.07
C GLY A 65 -7.34 7.28 22.76
N GLY A 66 -6.38 6.40 22.48
CA GLY A 66 -6.25 5.08 23.12
C GLY A 66 -6.64 3.88 22.24
N ALA A 67 -5.97 2.75 22.45
CA ALA A 67 -5.96 1.59 21.56
C ALA A 67 -7.32 0.90 21.38
N ALA A 68 -7.70 0.68 20.13
CA ALA A 68 -8.57 -0.42 19.74
C ALA A 68 -8.00 -1.02 18.45
N THR A 69 -7.00 -1.87 18.61
CA THR A 69 -6.71 -2.91 17.61
C THR A 69 -7.77 -3.98 17.81
N PRO A 70 -8.56 -4.36 16.80
CA PRO A 70 -9.49 -5.48 16.94
C PRO A 70 -8.67 -6.77 16.97
N THR A 71 -8.28 -7.19 18.18
CA THR A 71 -7.73 -8.54 18.40
C THR A 71 -8.86 -9.53 18.16
N GLY A 72 -8.72 -10.38 17.17
CA GLY A 72 -9.60 -11.53 16.97
C GLY A 72 -9.49 -12.47 18.17
N ALA A 73 -10.61 -12.74 18.83
CA ALA A 73 -10.74 -13.87 19.75
C ALA A 73 -12.19 -14.36 19.78
N THR A 74 -12.40 -15.48 19.09
CA THR A 74 -13.47 -16.44 19.36
C THR A 74 -13.21 -17.15 20.70
N SER A 75 -14.22 -17.18 21.58
CA SER A 75 -14.77 -18.41 22.21
C SER A 75 -15.40 -18.12 23.59
N ARG A 76 -16.48 -18.83 23.88
CA ARG A 76 -17.43 -18.64 24.99
C ARG A 76 -17.13 -19.59 26.18
N ARG A 77 -17.51 -19.10 27.38
CA ARG A 77 -17.86 -19.78 28.67
C ARG A 77 -16.67 -20.46 29.40
N SER A 78 -16.45 -20.28 30.71
CA SER A 78 -17.40 -20.37 31.85
C SER A 78 -16.87 -19.66 33.11
N SER A 79 -17.75 -19.32 34.06
CA SER A 79 -17.49 -18.93 35.47
C SER A 79 -18.18 -19.94 36.41
N PRO A 80 -18.12 -19.90 37.77
CA PRO A 80 -17.52 -18.94 38.74
C PRO A 80 -16.63 -19.65 39.83
N ALA A 81 -16.11 -19.11 40.95
CA ALA A 81 -16.57 -18.07 41.90
C ALA A 81 -15.48 -17.67 42.95
N THR A 82 -15.78 -16.57 43.69
CA THR A 82 -15.29 -16.11 45.04
C THR A 82 -13.82 -15.70 45.20
N SER A 83 -13.40 -14.65 45.93
CA SER A 83 -13.98 -13.82 47.02
C SER A 83 -13.24 -12.47 47.16
N ASP A 84 -13.94 -11.47 47.71
CA ASP A 84 -13.51 -10.35 48.58
C ASP A 84 -12.21 -9.56 48.31
N ARG A 85 -12.35 -8.25 48.04
CA ARG A 85 -12.07 -7.16 49.02
C ARG A 85 -12.21 -5.77 48.40
N GLU A 86 -12.61 -4.85 49.27
CA GLU A 86 -12.82 -3.41 49.11
C GLU A 86 -11.63 -2.67 48.49
N GLU A 87 -11.87 -1.67 47.64
CA GLU A 87 -11.22 -0.36 47.83
C GLU A 87 -11.87 0.80 47.04
N SER A 88 -12.22 1.83 47.81
CA SER A 88 -12.01 3.26 47.53
C SER A 88 -12.45 3.84 46.19
N ARG A 89 -13.67 4.36 46.23
CA ARG A 89 -14.21 5.41 45.36
C ARG A 89 -13.42 6.72 45.52
N ALA A 90 -12.30 6.83 44.81
CA ALA A 90 -11.62 8.10 44.57
C ALA A 90 -12.09 8.64 43.21
N GLY A 91 -12.90 9.68 43.25
CA GLY A 91 -13.38 10.37 42.05
C GLY A 91 -12.20 10.89 41.24
N VAL A 92 -12.01 10.34 40.05
CA VAL A 92 -11.10 10.90 39.05
C VAL A 92 -11.65 12.28 38.67
N THR A 93 -11.08 13.31 39.25
CA THR A 93 -11.26 14.68 38.79
C THR A 93 -10.48 14.79 37.49
N VAL A 94 -11.16 14.55 36.37
CA VAL A 94 -10.64 14.89 35.05
C VAL A 94 -10.52 16.41 35.00
N ARG A 95 -9.32 16.93 35.28
CA ARG A 95 -8.98 18.31 34.91
C ARG A 95 -8.95 18.39 33.39
N ARG A 96 -10.09 18.73 32.78
CA ARG A 96 -10.14 19.22 31.40
C ARG A 96 -9.38 20.55 31.36
N THR A 97 -8.18 20.54 30.82
CA THR A 97 -7.56 21.75 30.31
C THR A 97 -8.20 22.04 28.93
N PRO A 98 -8.81 23.21 28.71
CA PRO A 98 -9.26 23.60 27.38
C PRO A 98 -8.10 24.23 26.62
N SER A 99 -7.47 23.46 25.73
CA SER A 99 -6.67 23.94 24.59
C SER A 99 -6.47 22.78 23.62
N GLY A 100 -6.71 23.00 22.32
CA GLY A 100 -6.87 21.99 21.28
C GLY A 100 -5.89 20.80 21.34
N GLY A 101 -6.42 19.62 21.70
CA GLY A 101 -5.64 18.39 21.72
C GLY A 101 -5.15 18.01 20.32
N ARG A 102 -3.87 17.64 20.23
CA ARG A 102 -3.23 17.03 19.06
C ARG A 102 -3.17 15.52 19.30
N VAL A 103 -3.75 14.72 18.41
CA VAL A 103 -3.69 13.25 18.45
C VAL A 103 -3.04 12.76 17.17
N ALA A 104 -2.01 11.92 17.28
CA ALA A 104 -1.32 11.36 16.13
C ALA A 104 -1.54 9.84 16.06
N ARG A 105 -1.79 9.32 14.86
CA ARG A 105 -1.94 7.89 14.58
C ARG A 105 -1.23 7.49 13.30
N THR A 106 -0.84 6.22 13.24
CA THR A 106 -0.23 5.63 12.05
C THR A 106 -1.27 4.87 11.23
N TRP A 107 -1.08 4.84 9.91
CA TRP A 107 -1.86 4.05 8.98
C TRP A 107 -0.96 3.56 7.85
N GLY A 108 -0.42 2.34 7.97
CA GLY A 108 0.74 1.95 7.17
C GLY A 108 1.92 2.87 7.51
N GLU A 109 2.60 3.42 6.51
CA GLU A 109 3.71 4.37 6.69
C GLU A 109 3.23 5.82 6.78
N LEU A 110 1.93 6.07 6.94
CA LEU A 110 1.39 7.43 7.10
C LEU A 110 1.29 7.80 8.56
N LEU A 111 1.81 8.98 8.93
CA LEU A 111 1.49 9.65 10.17
C LEU A 111 0.37 10.67 9.94
N ILE A 112 -0.76 10.45 10.59
CA ILE A 112 -1.92 11.33 10.56
C ILE A 112 -1.99 12.04 11.90
N THR A 113 -1.96 13.37 11.86
CA THR A 113 -2.14 14.18 13.07
C THR A 113 -3.41 14.99 13.01
N ALA A 114 -4.34 14.74 13.93
CA ALA A 114 -5.57 15.51 14.12
C ALA A 114 -5.36 16.61 15.17
N SER A 115 -5.78 17.82 14.84
CA SER A 115 -5.78 18.98 15.74
C SER A 115 -7.19 19.53 15.87
N THR A 116 -7.57 19.86 17.11
CA THR A 116 -8.84 20.55 17.40
C THR A 116 -8.63 22.05 17.38
N MET A 117 -9.34 22.74 16.50
CA MET A 117 -9.31 24.20 16.39
C MET A 117 -10.16 24.85 17.48
N VAL A 118 -10.01 26.18 17.65
CA VAL A 118 -10.73 26.96 18.67
C VAL A 118 -12.24 26.94 18.46
N ASP A 119 -12.69 26.92 17.20
CA ASP A 119 -14.11 26.80 16.81
C ASP A 119 -14.67 25.38 16.97
N GLY A 120 -13.87 24.44 17.46
CA GLY A 120 -14.23 23.03 17.63
C GLY A 120 -14.10 22.19 16.36
N SER A 121 -13.76 22.78 15.22
CA SER A 121 -13.49 22.04 13.99
C SER A 121 -12.22 21.18 14.12
N ARG A 122 -12.06 20.23 13.19
CA ARG A 122 -10.87 19.37 13.09
C ARG A 122 -10.08 19.74 11.85
N THR A 123 -8.77 19.84 12.01
CA THR A 123 -7.83 19.89 10.90
C THR A 123 -6.84 18.75 11.03
N TYR A 124 -6.36 18.24 9.90
CA TYR A 124 -5.43 17.13 9.85
C TYR A 124 -4.16 17.50 9.10
N GLU A 125 -3.07 16.88 9.50
CA GLU A 125 -1.81 16.86 8.77
C GLU A 125 -1.46 15.41 8.44
N LEU A 126 -0.97 15.20 7.22
CA LEU A 126 -0.52 13.90 6.73
C LEU A 126 0.94 13.99 6.31
N ARG A 127 1.77 13.02 6.71
CA ARG A 127 3.17 12.87 6.27
C ARG A 127 3.58 11.40 6.32
N ASN A 128 4.78 11.06 5.87
CA ASN A 128 5.36 9.75 6.15
C ASN A 128 5.67 9.63 7.66
N GLU A 129 5.52 8.44 8.25
CA GLU A 129 5.87 8.17 9.65
C GLU A 129 7.37 8.40 9.92
N ALA A 130 8.25 8.11 8.97
CA ALA A 130 9.67 8.40 9.10
C ALA A 130 9.96 9.91 9.27
N ASP A 131 9.06 10.78 8.80
CA ASP A 131 9.15 12.24 8.92
C ASP A 131 8.45 12.79 10.17
N ARG A 132 8.15 11.93 11.17
CA ARG A 132 7.43 12.31 12.40
C ARG A 132 8.02 13.53 13.08
N ASP A 133 9.34 13.54 13.25
CA ASP A 133 10.08 14.57 13.97
C ASP A 133 10.73 15.60 13.04
N ALA A 134 10.54 15.45 11.73
CA ALA A 134 11.06 16.38 10.74
C ALA A 134 10.35 17.75 10.87
N ASN A 135 11.15 18.80 10.84
CA ASN A 135 10.64 20.17 10.79
C ASN A 135 9.85 20.36 9.47
N PRO A 136 8.58 20.81 9.51
CA PRO A 136 7.80 21.06 8.30
C PRO A 136 8.49 21.95 7.27
N ALA A 137 9.36 22.88 7.71
CA ALA A 137 10.12 23.75 6.81
C ALA A 137 11.20 23.00 5.98
N ALA A 138 11.54 21.77 6.36
CA ALA A 138 12.47 20.89 5.65
C ALA A 138 11.76 19.84 4.79
N LEU A 139 10.42 19.83 4.77
CA LEU A 139 9.62 18.88 4.00
C LEU A 139 8.95 19.60 2.81
N ASP A 140 8.76 18.86 1.73
CA ASP A 140 7.99 19.34 0.58
C ASP A 140 6.50 19.45 0.95
N ARG A 141 5.99 20.68 0.95
CA ARG A 141 4.59 20.95 1.20
C ARG A 141 3.75 20.59 -0.03
N LEU A 142 2.81 19.67 0.13
CA LEU A 142 1.89 19.24 -0.92
C LEU A 142 0.48 19.76 -0.64
N ASP A 143 0.06 20.74 -1.43
CA ASP A 143 -1.25 21.38 -1.32
C ASP A 143 -2.28 20.80 -2.29
N ARG A 144 -2.03 19.70 -3.01
CA ARG A 144 -3.03 19.08 -3.90
C ARG A 144 -2.91 17.57 -3.89
N LEU A 145 -4.05 16.88 -3.94
CA LEU A 145 -4.09 15.42 -4.07
C LEU A 145 -3.37 14.91 -5.33
N ARG A 146 -3.34 15.71 -6.40
CA ARG A 146 -2.55 15.39 -7.60
C ARG A 146 -1.05 15.37 -7.30
N ASP A 147 -0.55 16.35 -6.57
CA ASP A 147 0.87 16.45 -6.24
C ASP A 147 1.27 15.29 -5.32
N LEU A 148 0.39 14.93 -4.37
CA LEU A 148 0.55 13.72 -3.55
C LEU A 148 0.64 12.45 -4.42
N ARG A 149 -0.31 12.26 -5.35
CA ARG A 149 -0.33 11.10 -6.25
C ARG A 149 0.94 11.01 -7.11
N ASP A 150 1.43 12.15 -7.60
CA ASP A 150 2.64 12.22 -8.39
C ASP A 150 3.88 11.91 -7.52
N ARG A 151 3.95 12.44 -6.29
CA ARG A 151 5.03 12.18 -5.31
C ARG A 151 5.17 10.71 -4.95
N ILE A 152 4.06 10.02 -4.69
CA ILE A 152 4.08 8.62 -4.19
C ILE A 152 4.26 7.58 -5.30
N ARG A 153 4.33 7.99 -6.58
CA ARG A 153 4.46 7.10 -7.74
C ARG A 153 5.76 6.30 -7.72
N PHE A 154 6.81 6.91 -7.20
CA PHE A 154 8.13 6.34 -7.05
C PHE A 154 8.52 6.31 -5.56
N ASP A 155 9.44 5.45 -5.19
CA ASP A 155 10.06 5.48 -3.85
C ASP A 155 11.21 6.50 -3.79
N ASP A 156 11.95 6.51 -2.67
CA ASP A 156 13.06 7.45 -2.47
C ASP A 156 14.30 7.11 -3.31
N GLU A 157 14.39 5.91 -3.88
CA GLU A 157 15.42 5.52 -4.86
C GLU A 157 15.03 5.90 -6.30
N GLY A 158 13.78 6.35 -6.50
CA GLY A 158 13.24 6.70 -7.81
C GLY A 158 12.63 5.50 -8.56
N GLU A 159 12.50 4.34 -7.90
CA GLU A 159 11.93 3.14 -8.49
C GLU A 159 10.40 3.19 -8.48
N PHE A 160 9.79 2.66 -9.54
CA PHE A 160 8.34 2.67 -9.65
C PHE A 160 7.70 1.76 -8.61
N ARG A 161 6.61 2.21 -7.97
CA ARG A 161 5.88 1.47 -6.95
C ARG A 161 4.64 0.76 -7.52
N PRO A 162 4.76 -0.47 -8.07
CA PRO A 162 3.61 -1.21 -8.61
C PRO A 162 2.60 -1.59 -7.52
N LEU A 163 3.09 -1.90 -6.32
CA LEU A 163 2.27 -2.20 -5.16
C LEU A 163 2.26 -1.00 -4.21
N ARG A 164 1.12 -0.32 -4.12
CA ARG A 164 0.95 0.85 -3.24
C ARG A 164 1.16 0.57 -1.76
N SER A 165 0.91 -0.67 -1.33
CA SER A 165 1.07 -1.11 0.06
C SER A 165 2.42 -1.77 0.36
N ALA A 166 3.38 -1.76 -0.57
CA ALA A 166 4.76 -2.10 -0.22
C ALA A 166 5.31 -1.02 0.74
N PRO A 167 6.14 -1.39 1.74
CA PRO A 167 6.72 -0.48 2.73
C PRO A 167 7.87 0.34 2.12
N THR A 168 7.54 1.11 1.09
CA THR A 168 8.44 1.92 0.29
C THR A 168 7.82 3.28 -0.02
N LEU A 169 6.89 3.74 0.81
CA LEU A 169 6.31 5.07 0.64
C LEU A 169 7.43 6.10 0.78
N PRO A 170 7.61 7.01 -0.19
CA PRO A 170 8.69 7.97 -0.08
C PRO A 170 8.51 8.93 1.09
N THR A 171 9.62 9.47 1.58
CA THR A 171 9.72 10.42 2.71
C THR A 171 9.84 11.87 2.22
N GLY A 172 10.05 12.84 3.10
CA GLY A 172 10.35 14.23 2.73
C GLY A 172 9.15 15.07 2.27
N TRP A 173 7.91 14.68 2.57
CA TRP A 173 6.72 15.45 2.19
C TRP A 173 5.68 15.55 3.32
N TYR A 174 4.82 16.57 3.24
CA TYR A 174 3.66 16.68 4.12
C TYR A 174 2.49 17.42 3.45
N CYS A 175 1.27 17.04 3.84
CA CYS A 175 0.02 17.69 3.44
C CYS A 175 -0.63 18.32 4.68
N PRO A 176 -0.51 19.64 4.89
CA PRO A 176 -1.08 20.32 6.04
C PRO A 176 -2.53 20.76 5.82
N GLY A 177 -3.27 20.98 6.91
CA GLY A 177 -4.53 21.72 6.89
C GLY A 177 -5.69 20.99 6.23
N LEU A 178 -5.66 19.66 6.19
CA LEU A 178 -6.72 18.86 5.55
C LEU A 178 -8.00 18.95 6.39
N ASP A 179 -9.16 18.99 5.73
CA ASP A 179 -10.41 18.61 6.36
C ASP A 179 -10.58 17.07 6.35
N GLY A 180 -11.60 16.56 7.05
CA GLY A 180 -11.80 15.12 7.18
C GLY A 180 -12.07 14.41 5.86
N ALA A 181 -12.80 15.06 4.94
CA ALA A 181 -13.10 14.49 3.62
C ALA A 181 -11.84 14.39 2.76
N THR A 182 -11.01 15.43 2.78
CA THR A 182 -9.78 15.48 2.02
C THR A 182 -8.72 14.56 2.61
N LEU A 183 -8.64 14.42 3.93
CA LEU A 183 -7.81 13.40 4.57
C LEU A 183 -8.17 11.99 4.09
N ALA A 184 -9.46 11.63 4.10
CA ALA A 184 -9.89 10.31 3.63
C ALA A 184 -9.49 10.06 2.16
N ARG A 185 -9.63 11.08 1.30
CA ARG A 185 -9.18 11.01 -0.11
C ARG A 185 -7.66 10.93 -0.25
N ALA A 186 -6.91 11.61 0.61
CA ALA A 186 -5.44 11.54 0.63
C ALA A 186 -4.98 10.13 1.01
N VAL A 187 -5.57 9.53 2.05
CA VAL A 187 -5.30 8.14 2.43
C VAL A 187 -5.70 7.16 1.32
N GLU A 188 -6.85 7.35 0.69
CA GLU A 188 -7.29 6.52 -0.45
C GLU A 188 -6.36 6.68 -1.68
N THR A 189 -5.75 7.85 -1.86
CA THR A 189 -4.74 8.08 -2.90
C THR A 189 -3.47 7.29 -2.63
N VAL A 190 -3.04 7.22 -1.37
CA VAL A 190 -1.83 6.51 -0.94
C VAL A 190 -2.05 5.00 -0.88
N TYR A 191 -3.10 4.57 -0.19
CA TYR A 191 -3.46 3.17 0.04
C TYR A 191 -4.91 2.90 -0.35
N PRO A 192 -5.18 2.64 -1.64
CA PRO A 192 -6.53 2.40 -2.13
C PRO A 192 -7.27 1.27 -1.39
N ALA A 193 -8.57 1.48 -1.20
CA ALA A 193 -9.56 0.66 -0.53
C ALA A 193 -9.32 0.36 0.96
N THR A 194 -8.20 0.80 1.55
CA THR A 194 -7.82 0.38 2.91
C THR A 194 -8.81 0.85 3.97
N ILE A 195 -9.32 2.09 3.88
CA ILE A 195 -10.35 2.61 4.80
C ILE A 195 -11.63 1.78 4.71
N THR A 196 -12.05 1.46 3.49
CA THR A 196 -13.30 0.74 3.23
C THR A 196 -13.21 -0.70 3.73
N ASP A 197 -12.12 -1.40 3.42
CA ASP A 197 -11.93 -2.79 3.80
C ASP A 197 -11.72 -2.92 5.32
N TRP A 198 -10.98 -2.01 5.95
CA TRP A 198 -10.86 -1.96 7.41
C TRP A 198 -12.22 -1.73 8.08
N ALA A 199 -13.03 -0.78 7.59
CA ALA A 199 -14.34 -0.53 8.16
C ALA A 199 -15.27 -1.75 8.04
N ARG A 200 -15.24 -2.45 6.89
CA ARG A 200 -15.97 -3.71 6.70
C ARG A 200 -15.49 -4.79 7.66
N GLU A 201 -14.19 -4.91 7.90
CA GLU A 201 -13.64 -5.87 8.86
C GLU A 201 -14.09 -5.56 10.29
N CYS A 202 -14.05 -4.30 10.72
CA CYS A 202 -14.57 -3.89 12.02
C CYS A 202 -16.06 -4.17 12.18
N GLU A 203 -16.83 -4.14 11.09
CA GLU A 203 -18.26 -4.46 11.07
C GLU A 203 -18.54 -5.96 10.87
N GLY A 204 -17.52 -6.80 10.73
CA GLY A 204 -17.67 -8.24 10.47
C GLY A 204 -18.25 -8.57 9.09
N SER A 205 -18.18 -7.63 8.14
CA SER A 205 -18.75 -7.73 6.78
C SER A 205 -17.69 -7.73 5.67
N LEU A 206 -16.42 -7.96 6.02
CA LEU A 206 -15.35 -8.09 5.03
C LEU A 206 -15.56 -9.36 4.19
N ASP A 207 -15.89 -9.16 2.93
CA ASP A 207 -15.97 -10.23 1.94
C ASP A 207 -14.56 -10.63 1.47
N VAL A 208 -14.16 -11.88 1.75
CA VAL A 208 -12.82 -12.42 1.47
C VAL A 208 -12.91 -13.37 0.28
N THR A 209 -12.07 -13.15 -0.74
CA THR A 209 -11.92 -14.07 -1.87
C THR A 209 -10.62 -14.85 -1.72
N HIS A 210 -10.74 -16.17 -1.55
CA HIS A 210 -9.62 -17.07 -1.38
C HIS A 210 -8.82 -17.29 -2.69
N PHE A 211 -7.61 -17.85 -2.57
CA PHE A 211 -6.70 -18.04 -3.70
C PHE A 211 -7.32 -18.85 -4.84
N ARG A 212 -7.94 -20.02 -4.54
CA ARG A 212 -8.54 -20.88 -5.57
C ARG A 212 -9.55 -20.15 -6.44
N VAL A 213 -10.47 -19.41 -5.81
CA VAL A 213 -11.49 -18.62 -6.53
C VAL A 213 -10.85 -17.54 -7.42
N THR A 214 -9.76 -16.94 -6.97
CA THR A 214 -9.04 -15.92 -7.74
C THR A 214 -8.28 -16.54 -8.91
N ALA A 215 -7.62 -17.68 -8.69
CA ALA A 215 -6.86 -18.42 -9.68
C ALA A 215 -7.76 -18.98 -10.79
N ASP A 216 -8.92 -19.54 -10.43
CA ASP A 216 -9.88 -20.14 -11.38
C ASP A 216 -10.53 -19.09 -12.32
N ARG A 217 -10.47 -17.79 -11.97
CA ARG A 217 -10.94 -16.68 -12.83
C ARG A 217 -9.90 -16.23 -13.85
N GLN A 218 -8.65 -16.64 -13.70
CA GLN A 218 -7.57 -16.20 -14.57
C GLN A 218 -7.67 -16.87 -15.95
N THR A 219 -7.26 -16.15 -16.98
CA THR A 219 -7.27 -16.62 -18.37
C THR A 219 -5.97 -16.20 -19.07
N GLY A 220 -5.72 -16.76 -20.26
CA GLY A 220 -4.52 -16.44 -21.03
C GLY A 220 -3.23 -16.84 -20.30
N ILE A 221 -2.22 -15.97 -20.29
CA ILE A 221 -0.90 -16.27 -19.68
C ILE A 221 -0.96 -16.59 -18.17
N TYR A 222 -2.07 -16.28 -17.50
CA TYR A 222 -2.31 -16.52 -16.08
C TYR A 222 -3.16 -17.77 -15.79
N ASP A 223 -3.69 -18.48 -16.80
CA ASP A 223 -4.57 -19.65 -16.59
C ASP A 223 -3.90 -20.74 -15.72
N ARG A 224 -2.59 -20.90 -15.89
CA ARG A 224 -1.75 -21.88 -15.21
C ARG A 224 -1.61 -21.62 -13.72
N VAL A 225 -1.97 -20.43 -13.23
CA VAL A 225 -1.95 -20.12 -11.78
C VAL A 225 -2.87 -21.07 -11.01
N ALA A 226 -3.96 -21.56 -11.63
CA ALA A 226 -4.85 -22.56 -11.03
C ALA A 226 -4.18 -23.92 -10.76
N ALA A 227 -3.05 -24.20 -11.42
CA ALA A 227 -2.26 -25.42 -11.24
C ALA A 227 -1.15 -25.29 -10.18
N LEU A 228 -1.01 -24.13 -9.53
CA LEU A 228 0.00 -23.90 -8.49
C LEU A 228 -0.27 -24.84 -7.30
N ASP A 229 0.73 -25.63 -6.93
CA ASP A 229 0.65 -26.48 -5.74
C ASP A 229 0.73 -25.68 -4.43
N ARG A 230 0.42 -26.34 -3.32
CA ARG A 230 0.30 -25.70 -2.00
C ARG A 230 1.63 -25.16 -1.52
N SER A 231 2.70 -25.95 -1.61
CA SER A 231 4.04 -25.54 -1.19
C SER A 231 4.56 -24.34 -1.99
N ALA A 232 4.26 -24.30 -3.28
CA ALA A 232 4.59 -23.18 -4.15
C ALA A 232 3.77 -21.94 -3.79
N LEU A 233 2.49 -22.08 -3.41
CA LEU A 233 1.71 -20.96 -2.88
C LEU A 233 2.31 -20.42 -1.58
N ASP A 234 2.74 -21.27 -0.66
CA ASP A 234 3.38 -20.82 0.58
C ASP A 234 4.68 -20.05 0.28
N ALA A 235 5.46 -20.48 -0.71
CA ALA A 235 6.64 -19.74 -1.17
C ALA A 235 6.28 -18.36 -1.75
N VAL A 236 5.22 -18.27 -2.57
CA VAL A 236 4.71 -17.01 -3.11
C VAL A 236 4.25 -16.09 -1.99
N VAL A 237 3.49 -16.59 -1.01
CA VAL A 237 2.98 -15.79 0.10
C VAL A 237 4.11 -15.29 1.00
N ARG A 238 5.11 -16.13 1.28
CA ARG A 238 6.30 -15.74 2.06
C ARG A 238 7.07 -14.60 1.38
N THR A 239 7.05 -14.54 0.06
CA THR A 239 7.71 -13.49 -0.72
C THR A 239 6.88 -12.21 -0.79
N CYS A 240 5.56 -12.32 -0.97
CA CYS A 240 4.72 -11.18 -1.34
C CYS A 240 3.91 -10.58 -0.18
N CYS A 241 3.68 -11.31 0.90
CA CYS A 241 2.63 -10.99 1.88
C CYS A 241 3.11 -10.91 3.33
N VAL A 242 4.43 -10.94 3.55
CA VAL A 242 5.05 -10.64 4.85
C VAL A 242 5.18 -9.13 5.04
N ASP A 243 5.36 -8.68 6.29
CA ASP A 243 5.36 -7.26 6.65
C ASP A 243 6.44 -6.45 5.90
N ASP A 244 7.59 -7.07 5.59
CA ASP A 244 8.67 -6.45 4.80
C ASP A 244 8.31 -6.26 3.31
N ALA A 245 7.29 -6.95 2.82
CA ALA A 245 6.85 -6.88 1.42
C ALA A 245 5.50 -6.15 1.25
N CYS A 246 4.64 -6.17 2.28
CA CYS A 246 3.30 -5.60 2.20
C CYS A 246 2.74 -5.22 3.58
N LEU A 247 2.27 -3.97 3.68
CA LEU A 247 1.65 -3.41 4.88
C LEU A 247 0.23 -3.94 5.17
N LYS A 248 -0.37 -4.74 4.27
CA LYS A 248 -1.72 -5.28 4.45
C LYS A 248 -1.66 -6.61 5.22
N ARG A 249 -2.58 -6.80 6.17
CA ARG A 249 -2.78 -8.11 6.80
C ARG A 249 -3.61 -9.02 5.90
N ARG A 250 -2.98 -10.04 5.30
CA ARG A 250 -3.65 -11.10 4.52
C ARG A 250 -4.85 -11.67 5.30
N ARG A 251 -6.04 -11.69 4.70
CA ARG A 251 -7.27 -12.35 5.22
C ARG A 251 -7.67 -13.58 4.40
N TRP A 252 -7.42 -13.56 3.10
CA TRP A 252 -7.61 -14.73 2.24
C TRP A 252 -6.70 -15.89 2.65
N GLU A 253 -7.13 -17.11 2.33
CA GLU A 253 -6.40 -18.38 2.47
C GLU A 253 -6.42 -19.11 1.13
N TYR A 254 -5.99 -20.37 1.09
CA TYR A 254 -6.03 -21.15 -0.14
C TYR A 254 -7.48 -21.34 -0.63
N ASP A 255 -8.36 -21.82 0.24
CA ASP A 255 -9.81 -21.88 0.08
C ASP A 255 -10.51 -21.75 1.45
N ASP A 256 -11.82 -22.04 1.50
CA ASP A 256 -12.62 -21.96 2.73
C ASP A 256 -12.28 -23.03 3.78
N LYS A 257 -11.60 -24.11 3.37
CA LYS A 257 -11.31 -25.28 4.22
C LYS A 257 -9.86 -25.33 4.65
N GLU A 258 -8.97 -24.85 3.79
CA GLU A 258 -7.55 -25.05 3.95
C GLU A 258 -6.80 -23.72 4.02
N SER A 259 -5.95 -23.59 5.04
CA SER A 259 -5.09 -22.43 5.23
C SER A 259 -3.86 -22.44 4.32
N VAL A 260 -3.19 -21.30 4.25
CA VAL A 260 -1.81 -21.15 3.77
C VAL A 260 -0.88 -21.24 4.96
N ASP A 261 0.21 -22.00 4.85
CA ASP A 261 1.18 -22.24 5.93
C ASP A 261 2.25 -21.15 6.00
N VAL A 262 1.78 -19.90 6.01
CA VAL A 262 2.62 -18.71 6.21
C VAL A 262 1.85 -17.76 7.12
N PRO A 263 2.45 -17.33 8.25
CA PRO A 263 1.84 -16.36 9.15
C PRO A 263 1.35 -15.12 8.40
N ARG A 264 0.20 -14.61 8.84
CA ARG A 264 -0.34 -13.36 8.32
C ARG A 264 0.50 -12.19 8.86
N GLY A 265 0.72 -11.17 8.04
CA GLY A 265 1.34 -9.92 8.50
C GLY A 265 0.54 -9.20 9.58
N ASN A 266 1.16 -8.21 10.22
CA ASN A 266 0.60 -7.46 11.35
C ASN A 266 -0.09 -6.14 10.95
N GLY A 267 -0.21 -5.88 9.65
CA GLY A 267 -0.85 -4.68 9.09
C GLY A 267 -2.19 -4.30 9.73
N THR A 268 -2.41 -2.99 9.92
CA THR A 268 -3.64 -2.44 10.50
C THR A 268 -4.87 -2.74 9.65
N PHE A 269 -4.74 -2.67 8.33
CA PHE A 269 -5.83 -2.87 7.37
C PHE A 269 -5.71 -4.23 6.66
N PRO A 270 -6.86 -4.87 6.36
CA PRO A 270 -6.89 -6.22 5.80
C PRO A 270 -6.59 -6.25 4.29
N CYS A 271 -6.14 -7.41 3.81
CA CYS A 271 -6.07 -7.78 2.40
C CYS A 271 -7.07 -8.91 2.12
N ARG A 272 -8.17 -8.57 1.44
CA ARG A 272 -9.31 -9.47 1.23
C ARG A 272 -9.15 -10.48 0.09
N GLU A 273 -8.21 -10.27 -0.82
CA GLU A 273 -8.00 -11.15 -1.99
C GLU A 273 -6.53 -11.12 -2.47
N PRO A 274 -6.03 -12.17 -3.14
CA PRO A 274 -4.72 -12.16 -3.78
C PRO A 274 -4.60 -11.01 -4.79
N CYS A 275 -3.54 -10.20 -4.66
CA CYS A 275 -3.31 -9.08 -5.57
C CYS A 275 -2.54 -9.52 -6.83
N SER A 276 -2.40 -8.61 -7.79
CA SER A 276 -1.63 -8.84 -9.02
C SER A 276 -0.19 -9.29 -8.77
N MET A 277 0.47 -8.83 -7.70
CA MET A 277 1.83 -9.27 -7.35
C MET A 277 1.87 -10.77 -6.98
N VAL A 278 0.83 -11.26 -6.30
CA VAL A 278 0.70 -12.69 -5.95
C VAL A 278 0.44 -13.52 -7.20
N LEU A 279 -0.46 -13.06 -8.07
CA LEU A 279 -0.76 -13.76 -9.33
C LEU A 279 0.44 -13.82 -10.26
N GLU A 280 1.21 -12.74 -10.35
CA GLU A 280 2.43 -12.69 -11.16
C GLU A 280 3.48 -13.66 -10.63
N ARG A 281 3.74 -13.67 -9.31
CA ARG A 281 4.69 -14.60 -8.71
C ARG A 281 4.25 -16.05 -8.79
N ALA A 282 2.96 -16.32 -8.59
CA ALA A 282 2.40 -17.65 -8.83
C ALA A 282 2.59 -18.10 -10.28
N ARG A 283 2.37 -17.21 -11.24
CA ARG A 283 2.54 -17.48 -12.67
C ARG A 283 3.99 -17.83 -13.01
N GLU A 284 4.98 -17.17 -12.37
CA GLU A 284 6.40 -17.46 -12.52
C GLU A 284 6.76 -18.83 -11.90
N SER A 285 6.31 -19.10 -10.67
CA SER A 285 6.61 -20.37 -9.98
C SER A 285 6.13 -21.62 -10.72
N VAL A 286 4.99 -21.53 -11.43
CA VAL A 286 4.50 -22.65 -12.26
C VAL A 286 5.41 -22.91 -13.46
N VAL A 287 6.07 -21.89 -14.03
CA VAL A 287 7.04 -22.08 -15.12
C VAL A 287 8.26 -22.80 -14.60
N ASP A 288 8.85 -22.29 -13.53
CA ASP A 288 10.13 -22.78 -13.04
C ASP A 288 10.01 -24.25 -12.60
N GLY A 289 8.89 -24.61 -11.95
CA GLY A 289 8.58 -26.00 -11.58
C GLY A 289 8.16 -26.91 -12.74
N SER A 290 7.92 -26.37 -13.94
CA SER A 290 7.68 -27.15 -15.17
C SER A 290 8.99 -27.45 -15.91
N SER A 291 9.98 -26.56 -15.85
CA SER A 291 11.32 -26.77 -16.39
C SER A 291 12.11 -27.85 -15.66
N ASP A 292 11.89 -28.02 -14.35
CA ASP A 292 12.62 -29.00 -13.53
C ASP A 292 12.08 -30.44 -13.64
N ARG A 293 10.91 -30.64 -14.27
CA ARG A 293 10.33 -31.97 -14.54
C ARG A 293 10.76 -32.58 -15.88
N GLY A 294 11.68 -31.93 -16.60
CA GLY A 294 12.17 -32.34 -17.91
C GLY A 294 13.54 -33.01 -17.94
N VAL A 295 14.25 -33.10 -16.80
CA VAL A 295 15.61 -33.68 -16.70
C VAL A 295 15.57 -34.92 -15.82
N ASP A 296 14.88 -35.97 -16.28
CA ASP A 296 15.19 -37.34 -15.89
C ASP A 296 14.60 -38.29 -16.94
N ARG A 297 15.41 -38.61 -17.95
CA ARG A 297 15.24 -39.73 -18.88
C ARG A 297 16.58 -40.14 -19.47
#